data_AF-A0A534TU69-F1
#
_entry.id   AF-A0A534TU69-F1
#
_cell.length_a   1.000
_cell.length_b   1.000
_cell.length_c   1.000
_cell.angle_alpha   90.00
_cell.angle_beta   90.00
_cell.angle_gamma   90.00
#
_symmetry.space_group_name_H-M   'P 1'
#
loop_
_entity.id
_entity.type
_entity.pdbx_description
1 polymer ?
#
loop_
_entity_poly.entity_id
_entity_poly.type
_entity_poly.pdbx_seq_one_letter_code
_entity_poly.pdbx_strand_id
1 'polypeptide(L)'
;MKIAALADVKAHLSAYVDECENEGPVIITRNGKAAAVLLAPKNDDDLERLMLAHSRRFQALLGKSRRSIKAGKGVSHDEFWKAAARRQTKRSSRGRKK
;
A
#
# COMPACT_ATOMS: atom_id res chain seq x y z
N MET A 1 1.79 9.19 -19.93
CA MET A 1 0.80 9.74 -18.98
C MET A 1 -0.25 10.49 -19.77
N LYS A 2 -1.48 9.95 -19.82
CA LYS A 2 -2.60 10.50 -20.59
C LYS A 2 -3.51 11.34 -19.71
N ILE A 3 -4.25 12.27 -20.32
CA ILE A 3 -5.30 13.03 -19.65
C ILE A 3 -6.58 12.85 -20.47
N ALA A 4 -7.66 12.41 -19.83
CA ALA A 4 -8.93 12.13 -20.48
C ALA A 4 -10.11 12.70 -19.70
N ALA A 5 -11.19 13.03 -20.40
CA ALA A 5 -12.44 13.48 -19.77
C ALA A 5 -13.19 12.29 -19.17
N LEU A 6 -13.83 12.47 -18.01
CA LEU A 6 -14.61 11.43 -17.34
C LEU A 6 -15.71 10.84 -18.24
N ALA A 7 -16.30 11.63 -19.14
CA ALA A 7 -17.31 11.14 -20.08
C ALA A 7 -16.71 10.12 -21.07
N ASP A 8 -15.53 10.42 -21.61
CA ASP A 8 -14.80 9.58 -22.56
C ASP A 8 -14.31 8.28 -21.90
N VAL A 9 -13.74 8.39 -20.69
CA VAL A 9 -13.30 7.23 -19.91
C VAL A 9 -14.46 6.29 -19.57
N LYS A 10 -15.66 6.82 -19.28
CA LYS A 10 -16.85 5.98 -19.06
C LYS A 10 -17.27 5.21 -20.31
N ALA A 11 -17.15 5.81 -21.49
CA ALA A 11 -17.52 5.19 -22.76
C ALA A 11 -16.51 4.13 -23.21
N HIS A 12 -15.23 4.28 -22.82
CA HIS A 12 -14.11 3.49 -23.33
C HIS A 12 -13.23 2.90 -22.22
N LEU A 13 -13.81 2.56 -21.06
CA LEU A 13 -13.05 2.19 -19.86
C LEU A 13 -12.05 1.05 -20.10
N SER A 14 -12.45 -0.01 -20.82
CA SER A 14 -11.56 -1.14 -21.11
C SER A 14 -10.31 -0.72 -21.88
N ALA A 15 -10.46 0.12 -22.92
CA ALA A 15 -9.32 0.62 -23.69
C ALA A 15 -8.38 1.47 -22.84
N TYR A 16 -8.93 2.24 -21.89
CA TYR A 16 -8.12 3.00 -20.94
C TYR A 16 -7.43 2.13 -19.90
N VAL A 17 -8.00 0.97 -19.53
CA VAL A 17 -7.32 -0.01 -18.67
C VAL A 17 -6.15 -0.62 -19.42
N ASP A 18 -6.36 -1.08 -20.65
CA ASP A 18 -5.29 -1.65 -21.50
C ASP A 18 -4.17 -0.61 -21.74
N GLU A 19 -4.53 0.62 -22.06
CA GLU A 19 -3.56 1.71 -22.21
C GLU A 19 -2.85 2.02 -20.89
N CYS A 20 -3.55 1.98 -19.75
CA CYS A 20 -2.93 2.21 -18.45
C CYS A 20 -1.93 1.11 -18.07
N GLU A 21 -2.21 -0.13 -18.44
CA GLU A 21 -1.32 -1.29 -18.23
C GLU A 21 -0.04 -1.17 -19.07
N ASN A 22 -0.13 -0.66 -20.29
CA ASN A 22 0.97 -0.67 -21.26
C ASN A 22 1.74 0.65 -21.36
N GLU A 23 1.06 1.79 -21.20
CA GLU A 23 1.60 3.14 -21.45
C GLU A 23 1.68 4.01 -20.18
N GLY A 24 1.08 3.54 -19.08
CA GLY A 24 1.15 4.14 -17.76
C GLY A 24 -0.05 5.01 -17.37
N PRO A 25 0.04 5.79 -16.28
CA PRO A 25 -1.12 6.38 -15.63
C PRO A 25 -1.98 7.28 -16.51
N VAL A 26 -3.30 7.23 -16.29
CA VAL A 26 -4.30 8.09 -16.93
C VAL A 26 -4.93 9.03 -15.91
N ILE A 27 -4.81 10.33 -16.12
CA ILE A 27 -5.49 11.35 -15.32
C ILE A 27 -6.90 11.55 -15.87
N ILE A 28 -7.90 11.33 -15.01
CA ILE A 28 -9.30 11.50 -15.34
C ILE A 28 -9.76 12.89 -14.86
N THR A 29 -10.30 13.68 -15.77
CA THR A 29 -10.80 15.03 -15.49
C THR A 29 -12.32 15.08 -15.41
N ARG A 30 -12.86 15.92 -14.52
CA ARG A 30 -14.27 16.29 -14.46
C ARG A 30 -14.38 17.81 -14.60
N ASN A 31 -15.11 18.29 -15.61
CA ASN A 31 -15.24 19.71 -15.92
C ASN A 31 -13.86 20.42 -16.08
N GLY A 32 -12.93 19.77 -16.79
CA GLY A 32 -11.58 20.28 -17.04
C GLY A 32 -10.60 20.21 -15.86
N LYS A 33 -11.02 19.72 -14.69
CA LYS A 33 -10.16 19.58 -13.50
C LYS A 33 -9.83 18.13 -13.22
N ALA A 34 -8.59 17.83 -12.83
CA ALA A 34 -8.21 16.48 -12.40
C ALA A 34 -9.08 16.03 -11.22
N ALA A 35 -9.67 14.84 -11.35
CA ALA A 35 -10.64 14.30 -10.41
C ALA A 35 -10.29 12.89 -9.92
N ALA A 36 -9.63 12.09 -10.75
CA ALA A 36 -9.14 10.77 -10.40
C ALA A 36 -7.91 10.41 -11.24
N VAL A 37 -7.22 9.33 -10.86
CA VAL A 37 -6.14 8.73 -11.64
C VAL A 37 -6.42 7.23 -11.76
N LEU A 38 -6.31 6.68 -12.96
CA LEU A 38 -6.26 5.25 -13.21
C LEU A 38 -4.80 4.79 -13.12
N LEU A 39 -4.56 3.74 -12.35
CA LEU A 39 -3.26 3.10 -12.16
C LEU A 39 -3.44 1.60 -12.35
N ALA A 40 -2.64 1.01 -13.22
CA ALA A 40 -2.53 -0.42 -13.37
C ALA A 40 -1.40 -0.92 -12.45
N PRO A 41 -1.67 -1.84 -11.51
CA PRO A 41 -0.63 -2.44 -10.69
C PRO A 41 0.24 -3.37 -11.54
N LYS A 42 1.54 -3.43 -11.26
CA LYS A 42 2.44 -4.37 -11.97
C LYS A 42 2.25 -5.82 -11.54
N ASN A 43 1.81 -6.02 -10.30
CA ASN A 43 1.57 -7.32 -9.67
C ASN A 43 0.77 -7.12 -8.37
N ASP A 44 0.46 -8.22 -7.69
CA ASP A 44 -0.32 -8.21 -6.45
C ASP A 44 0.34 -7.40 -5.33
N ASP A 45 1.68 -7.49 -5.20
CA ASP A 45 2.44 -6.70 -4.21
C ASP A 45 2.31 -5.19 -4.46
N ASP A 46 2.31 -4.78 -5.73
CA ASP A 46 2.14 -3.38 -6.13
C ASP A 46 0.70 -2.91 -5.88
N LEU A 47 -0.28 -3.75 -6.16
CA LEU A 47 -1.68 -3.47 -5.84
C LEU A 47 -1.88 -3.25 -4.33
N GLU A 48 -1.31 -4.13 -3.49
CA GLU A 48 -1.37 -3.98 -2.03
C GLU A 48 -0.73 -2.65 -1.60
N ARG A 49 0.43 -2.31 -2.16
CA ARG A 49 1.12 -1.03 -1.86
C ARG A 49 0.27 0.17 -2.22
N LEU A 50 -0.37 0.18 -3.40
CA LEU A 50 -1.27 1.25 -3.82
C LEU A 50 -2.45 1.42 -2.84
N MET A 51 -3.07 0.31 -2.44
CA MET A 51 -4.17 0.33 -1.46
C MET A 51 -3.71 0.85 -0.10
N LEU A 52 -2.56 0.39 0.40
CA LEU A 52 -2.01 0.79 1.70
C LEU A 52 -1.53 2.25 1.71
N ALA A 53 -0.98 2.76 0.61
CA ALA A 53 -0.57 4.15 0.46
C ALA A 53 -1.73 5.12 0.69
N HIS A 54 -2.93 4.76 0.24
CA HIS A 54 -4.13 5.60 0.38
C HIS A 54 -5.04 5.23 1.57
N SER A 55 -4.72 4.18 2.33
CA SER A 55 -5.48 3.78 3.52
C SER A 55 -5.24 4.71 4.71
N ARG A 56 -6.25 5.53 5.07
CA ARG A 56 -6.19 6.46 6.21
C ARG A 56 -5.82 5.76 7.53
N ARG A 57 -6.39 4.58 7.79
CA ARG A 57 -6.12 3.80 9.00
C ARG A 57 -4.67 3.34 9.06
N PHE A 58 -4.15 2.82 7.95
CA PHE A 58 -2.77 2.34 7.88
C PHE A 58 -1.79 3.51 8.02
N GLN A 59 -2.03 4.63 7.34
CA GLN A 59 -1.21 5.83 7.47
C GLN A 59 -1.23 6.39 8.91
N ALA A 60 -2.39 6.38 9.58
CA ALA A 60 -2.49 6.78 10.98
C ALA A 60 -1.68 5.85 11.91
N LEU A 61 -1.71 4.53 11.66
CA LEU A 61 -0.90 3.55 12.39
C LEU A 61 0.60 3.84 12.20
N LEU A 62 1.07 3.97 10.95
CA LEU A 62 2.47 4.30 10.66
C LEU A 62 2.90 5.62 11.30
N GLY A 63 2.03 6.64 11.26
CA GLY A 63 2.27 7.92 11.92
C GLY A 63 2.45 7.78 13.42
N LYS A 64 1.62 6.99 14.10
CA LYS A 64 1.77 6.69 15.55
C LYS A 64 3.09 5.97 15.83
N SER A 65 3.41 4.93 15.06
CA SER A 65 4.66 4.16 15.22
C SER A 65 5.90 5.04 15.02
N ARG A 66 5.92 5.87 13.97
CA ARG A 66 7.02 6.81 13.71
C ARG A 66 7.21 7.81 14.85
N ARG A 67 6.13 8.35 15.42
CA ARG A 67 6.21 9.23 16.61
C ARG A 67 6.75 8.49 17.84
N SER A 68 6.32 7.25 18.05
CA SER A 68 6.81 6.40 19.14
C SER A 68 8.33 6.18 19.04
N ILE A 69 8.82 5.83 17.85
CA ILE A 69 10.26 5.63 17.60
C ILE A 69 11.03 6.94 17.84
N LYS A 70 10.55 8.08 17.31
CA LYS A 70 11.17 9.39 17.54
C LYS A 70 11.22 9.79 19.02
N ALA A 71 10.24 9.35 19.82
CA ALA A 71 10.21 9.55 21.26
C ALA A 71 11.06 8.54 22.05
N GLY A 72 11.96 7.80 21.39
CA GLY A 72 12.86 6.82 22.02
C GLY A 72 12.21 5.49 22.38
N LYS A 73 10.94 5.25 21.99
CA LYS A 73 10.21 4.00 22.27
C LYS A 73 10.39 2.96 21.15
N GLY A 74 11.44 3.10 20.34
CA GLY A 74 11.86 2.07 19.40
C GLY A 74 12.59 0.93 20.11
N VAL A 75 12.83 -0.16 19.40
CA VAL A 75 13.74 -1.23 19.85
C VAL A 75 14.90 -1.29 18.88
N SER A 76 16.11 -1.56 19.38
CA SER A 76 17.26 -1.78 18.52
C SER A 76 17.13 -3.09 17.73
N HIS A 77 17.94 -3.23 16.68
CA HIS A 77 17.98 -4.44 15.86
C HIS A 77 18.26 -5.70 16.70
N ASP A 78 19.26 -5.63 17.57
CA ASP A 78 19.66 -6.75 18.43
C ASP A 78 18.57 -7.12 19.43
N GLU A 79 17.94 -6.12 20.06
CA GLU A 79 16.83 -6.34 20.99
C GLU A 79 15.63 -6.97 20.29
N PHE A 80 15.33 -6.53 19.06
CA PHE A 80 14.25 -7.08 18.25
C PHE A 80 14.47 -8.58 17.98
N TRP A 81 15.63 -8.97 17.46
CA TRP A 81 15.90 -10.37 17.12
C TRP A 81 16.01 -11.26 18.36
N LYS A 82 16.59 -10.77 19.46
CA LYS A 82 16.56 -11.48 20.75
C LYS A 82 15.13 -11.74 21.20
N ALA A 83 14.24 -10.76 21.09
CA ALA A 83 12.83 -10.93 21.45
C ALA A 83 12.07 -11.88 20.50
N ALA A 84 12.32 -11.79 19.20
CA ALA A 84 11.70 -12.64 18.18
C ALA A 84 12.08 -14.13 18.38
N ALA A 85 13.37 -14.43 18.56
CA ALA A 85 13.86 -15.79 18.81
C ALA A 85 13.23 -16.38 20.09
N ARG A 86 13.16 -15.61 21.19
CA ARG A 86 12.50 -16.03 22.44
C ARG A 86 11.02 -16.37 22.25
N ARG A 87 10.31 -15.68 21.36
CA ARG A 87 8.90 -15.97 21.06
C ARG A 87 8.75 -17.27 20.27
N GLN A 88 9.67 -17.54 19.34
CA GLN A 88 9.66 -18.77 18.55
C GLN A 88 9.88 -20.01 19.42
N THR A 89 10.86 -19.99 20.32
CA THR A 89 11.16 -21.11 21.24
C THR A 89 10.02 -21.39 22.23
N LYS A 90 9.32 -20.36 22.70
CA LYS A 90 8.11 -20.53 23.54
C LYS A 90 6.92 -21.14 22.79
N ARG A 91 6.79 -20.89 21.48
CA ARG A 91 5.72 -21.49 20.66
C ARG A 91 6.00 -22.97 20.38
N SER A 92 7.25 -23.34 20.08
CA SER A 92 7.62 -24.74 19.84
C SER A 92 7.50 -25.60 21.11
N SER A 93 7.87 -25.07 22.29
CA SER A 93 7.72 -25.80 23.55
C SER A 93 6.27 -25.99 24.01
N ARG A 94 5.36 -25.07 23.63
CA ARG A 94 3.90 -25.24 23.85
C ARG A 94 3.25 -26.22 22.88
N GLY A 95 3.71 -26.28 21.62
CA GLY A 95 3.22 -27.25 20.63
C GLY A 95 3.65 -28.70 20.93
N ARG A 96 4.78 -28.88 21.62
CA ARG A 96 5.35 -30.20 21.96
C ARG A 96 4.84 -30.80 23.28
N LYS A 97 3.97 -30.07 24.00
CA LYS A 97 3.30 -30.50 25.25
C LYS A 97 1.85 -30.99 25.02
N LYS A 98 1.43 -31.13 23.77
CA LYS A 98 0.23 -31.86 23.34
C LYS A 98 0.67 -33.15 22.67
#